data_AF-A0A533YHS1-F1
#
_entry.id   AF-A0A533YHS1-F1
#
_cell.length_a   1.000
_cell.length_b   1.000
_cell.length_c   1.000
_cell.angle_alpha   90.00
_cell.angle_beta   90.00
_cell.angle_gamma   90.00
#
_symmetry.space_group_name_H-M   'P 1'
#
loop_
_entity.id
_entity.type
_entity.pdbx_description
1 polymer ?
#
loop_
_entity_poly.entity_id
_entity_poly.type
_entity_poly.pdbx_seq_one_letter_code
_entity_poly.pdbx_strand_id
1 'polypeptide(L)'
;MDTKSLRHRSFLRYLLAAIAVVAFTAVTASAARFGTMCQENYQNGWQHTLPYVWERCAYFNNELDDTDTKVFYYSLVGAKPTWENTSDQYYLDNVDLFYGSTHGGAWSTASVWAMYDQNQLAYSSSMRLGDEANRLSIFSTYSCETLKFSDGNLWLRMGPIFRGGLRYATGSYHTFWDGITTDETGEDYADNLQAGYSIKYSWSDGNSDWWVDNDIAVMATGTNSTNCFSRLDGMTWRNFTAYPRLMDAQIGYYCYRYWSQ
;
A
#
# COMPACT_ATOMS: atom_id res chain seq x y z
N MET A 1 -25.54 -73.67 -57.89
CA MET A 1 -26.81 -73.70 -57.16
C MET A 1 -26.49 -73.63 -55.68
N ASP A 2 -27.33 -72.88 -54.98
CA ASP A 2 -27.50 -72.80 -53.55
C ASP A 2 -26.64 -71.85 -52.69
N THR A 3 -27.35 -71.32 -51.70
CA THR A 3 -27.29 -69.97 -51.17
C THR A 3 -27.18 -69.97 -49.65
N LYS A 4 -26.48 -68.95 -49.12
CA LYS A 4 -26.70 -68.23 -47.84
C LYS A 4 -26.77 -69.01 -46.51
N SER A 5 -25.95 -68.57 -45.54
CA SER A 5 -26.35 -68.28 -44.13
C SER A 5 -25.12 -67.81 -43.35
N LEU A 6 -24.94 -66.51 -43.08
CA LEU A 6 -25.28 -65.80 -41.83
C LEU A 6 -24.53 -66.28 -40.56
N ARG A 7 -24.10 -65.29 -39.74
CA ARG A 7 -23.52 -65.32 -38.38
C ARG A 7 -21.98 -65.21 -38.38
N HIS A 8 -21.30 -64.37 -37.60
CA HIS A 8 -21.65 -63.68 -36.36
C HIS A 8 -20.57 -62.62 -36.01
N ARG A 9 -21.02 -61.47 -35.48
CA ARG A 9 -20.40 -60.65 -34.40
C ARG A 9 -19.11 -59.90 -34.77
N SER A 10 -19.15 -58.59 -35.08
CA SER A 10 -19.40 -57.46 -34.15
C SER A 10 -18.66 -57.62 -32.82
N PHE A 11 -17.56 -56.89 -32.61
CA PHE A 11 -17.21 -56.19 -31.36
C PHE A 11 -15.93 -55.37 -31.60
N LEU A 12 -16.04 -54.39 -32.51
CA LEU A 12 -15.14 -53.25 -32.58
C LEU A 12 -15.89 -52.09 -31.92
N ARG A 13 -15.19 -51.31 -31.09
CA ARG A 13 -15.60 -50.09 -30.35
C ARG A 13 -15.67 -50.35 -28.85
N TYR A 14 -14.63 -49.95 -28.12
CA TYR A 14 -14.70 -49.08 -26.94
C TYR A 14 -13.27 -48.63 -26.64
N LEU A 15 -12.83 -47.59 -27.34
CA LEU A 15 -11.66 -46.80 -26.94
C LEU A 15 -12.11 -45.96 -25.75
N LEU A 16 -11.76 -46.38 -24.53
CA LEU A 16 -11.96 -45.59 -23.32
C LEU A 16 -11.02 -44.37 -23.37
N ALA A 17 -11.58 -43.21 -23.72
CA ALA A 17 -10.95 -41.92 -23.49
C ALA A 17 -11.05 -41.61 -21.99
N ALA A 18 -9.95 -41.78 -21.26
CA ALA A 18 -9.82 -41.28 -19.90
C ALA A 18 -9.65 -39.76 -19.95
N ILE A 19 -10.74 -39.02 -19.73
CA ILE A 19 -10.68 -37.57 -19.48
C ILE A 19 -10.22 -37.42 -18.02
N ALA A 20 -8.93 -37.12 -17.84
CA ALA A 20 -8.42 -36.66 -16.56
C ALA A 20 -8.96 -35.23 -16.35
N VAL A 21 -10.05 -35.11 -15.59
CA VAL A 21 -10.51 -33.83 -15.06
C VAL A 21 -9.50 -33.38 -14.01
N VAL A 22 -8.50 -32.60 -14.44
CA VAL A 22 -7.64 -31.86 -13.52
C VAL A 22 -8.53 -30.77 -12.92
N ALA A 23 -9.11 -31.06 -11.76
CA ALA A 23 -9.77 -30.07 -10.94
C ALA A 23 -8.69 -29.08 -10.46
N PHE A 24 -8.50 -28.00 -11.20
CA PHE A 24 -7.81 -26.82 -10.70
C PHE A 24 -8.67 -26.28 -9.55
N THR A 25 -8.33 -26.65 -8.33
CA THR A 25 -8.76 -25.87 -7.17
C THR A 25 -8.08 -24.52 -7.33
N ALA A 26 -8.85 -23.52 -7.75
CA ALA A 26 -8.40 -22.15 -7.64
C ALA A 26 -8.13 -21.92 -6.16
N VAL A 27 -6.85 -21.87 -5.79
CA VAL A 27 -6.45 -21.38 -4.48
C VAL A 27 -6.93 -19.94 -4.46
N THR A 28 -8.05 -19.67 -3.81
CA THR A 28 -8.46 -18.30 -3.53
C THR A 28 -7.35 -17.71 -2.69
N ALA A 29 -6.62 -16.76 -3.27
CA ALA A 29 -5.65 -15.99 -2.51
C ALA A 29 -6.41 -15.39 -1.31
N SER A 30 -5.84 -15.53 -0.11
CA SER A 30 -6.40 -14.87 1.07
C SER A 30 -6.55 -13.39 0.76
N ALA A 31 -7.71 -12.81 1.11
CA ALA A 31 -7.90 -11.37 1.13
C ALA A 31 -6.72 -10.71 1.86
N ALA A 32 -6.16 -9.66 1.27
CA ALA A 32 -5.09 -8.91 1.89
C ALA A 32 -5.69 -8.07 3.03
N ARG A 33 -4.82 -7.61 3.94
CA ARG A 33 -5.23 -6.86 5.12
C ARG A 33 -4.86 -5.40 4.95
N PHE A 34 -5.78 -4.50 5.28
CA PHE A 34 -5.48 -3.08 5.28
C PHE A 34 -5.97 -2.40 6.55
N GLY A 35 -5.42 -1.22 6.84
CA GLY A 35 -5.83 -0.42 7.97
C GLY A 35 -5.66 1.06 7.70
N THR A 36 -6.54 1.85 8.31
CA THR A 36 -6.58 3.31 8.13
C THR A 36 -6.51 4.07 9.44
N MET A 37 -5.78 5.18 9.43
CA MET A 37 -5.79 6.14 10.54
C MET A 37 -5.83 7.57 10.05
N CYS A 38 -6.87 8.29 10.44
CA CYS A 38 -7.16 9.60 9.89
C CYS A 38 -7.56 10.58 10.97
N GLN A 39 -7.35 11.87 10.74
CA GLN A 39 -7.68 12.88 11.72
C GLN A 39 -8.08 14.21 11.08
N GLU A 40 -9.34 14.59 11.28
CA GLU A 40 -9.86 15.90 10.91
C GLU A 40 -9.45 16.97 11.92
N ASN A 41 -9.76 16.79 13.20
CA ASN A 41 -9.55 17.81 14.24
C ASN A 41 -8.43 17.44 15.22
N TYR A 42 -7.91 18.42 15.94
CA TYR A 42 -6.72 18.23 16.78
C TYR A 42 -6.92 18.80 18.18
N GLN A 43 -6.39 18.13 19.20
CA GLN A 43 -6.59 18.51 20.61
C GLN A 43 -6.22 19.98 20.86
N ASN A 44 -7.13 20.76 21.44
CA ASN A 44 -6.89 22.17 21.75
C ASN A 44 -6.47 23.02 20.53
N GLY A 45 -6.82 22.62 19.31
CA GLY A 45 -6.46 23.36 18.09
C GLY A 45 -4.96 23.40 17.80
N TRP A 46 -4.19 22.41 18.27
CA TRP A 46 -2.73 22.41 18.12
C TRP A 46 -2.27 22.26 16.64
N GLN A 47 -3.14 21.75 15.78
CA GLN A 47 -3.01 21.81 14.32
C GLN A 47 -4.31 22.32 13.70
N HIS A 48 -4.21 22.76 12.45
CA HIS A 48 -5.37 23.12 11.64
C HIS A 48 -6.29 21.92 11.40
N THR A 49 -7.59 22.17 11.41
CA THR A 49 -8.58 21.16 11.04
C THR A 49 -8.44 20.80 9.55
N LEU A 50 -8.60 19.52 9.24
CA LEU A 50 -8.66 18.94 7.91
C LEU A 50 -10.08 18.41 7.64
N PRO A 51 -11.07 19.28 7.34
CA PRO A 51 -12.49 18.92 7.23
C PRO A 51 -12.80 17.76 6.27
N TYR A 52 -11.98 17.52 5.25
CA TYR A 52 -12.28 16.53 4.21
C TYR A 52 -11.58 15.17 4.44
N VAL A 53 -10.77 15.06 5.49
CA VAL A 53 -10.00 13.84 5.78
C VAL A 53 -10.87 12.63 6.07
N TRP A 54 -12.03 12.81 6.74
CA TRP A 54 -12.90 11.67 7.06
C TRP A 54 -13.55 11.08 5.82
N GLU A 55 -13.96 11.91 4.87
CA GLU A 55 -14.52 11.47 3.58
C GLU A 55 -13.46 10.70 2.80
N ARG A 56 -12.26 11.29 2.65
CA ARG A 56 -11.12 10.64 1.98
C ARG A 56 -10.82 9.25 2.51
N CYS A 57 -10.80 9.09 3.83
CA CYS A 57 -10.53 7.80 4.44
C CYS A 57 -11.72 6.84 4.42
N ALA A 58 -12.94 7.36 4.50
CA ALA A 58 -14.14 6.55 4.35
C ALA A 58 -14.24 5.97 2.95
N TYR A 59 -13.99 6.76 1.90
CA TYR A 59 -14.04 6.29 0.52
C TYR A 59 -12.91 5.29 0.22
N PHE A 60 -11.68 5.57 0.66
CA PHE A 60 -10.58 4.59 0.58
C PHE A 60 -10.96 3.24 1.21
N ASN A 61 -11.59 3.27 2.39
CA ASN A 61 -12.03 2.07 3.09
C ASN A 61 -13.15 1.34 2.35
N ASN A 62 -14.12 2.08 1.79
CA ASN A 62 -15.26 1.49 1.09
C ASN A 62 -14.81 0.69 -0.13
N GLU A 63 -13.88 1.24 -0.92
CA GLU A 63 -13.32 0.53 -2.07
C GLU A 63 -12.61 -0.76 -1.63
N LEU A 64 -11.64 -0.68 -0.71
CA LEU A 64 -10.91 -1.88 -0.29
C LEU A 64 -11.74 -2.91 0.46
N ASP A 65 -12.84 -2.53 1.12
CA ASP A 65 -13.75 -3.47 1.81
C ASP A 65 -14.41 -4.47 0.84
N ASP A 66 -14.46 -4.17 -0.47
CA ASP A 66 -15.05 -5.05 -1.48
C ASP A 66 -14.23 -6.33 -1.70
N THR A 67 -12.91 -6.28 -1.54
CA THR A 67 -12.01 -7.42 -1.83
C THR A 67 -11.13 -7.84 -0.66
N ASP A 68 -10.88 -6.93 0.28
CA ASP A 68 -9.85 -7.08 1.30
C ASP A 68 -10.41 -6.96 2.72
N THR A 69 -9.59 -7.28 3.71
CA THR A 69 -9.99 -7.25 5.12
C THR A 69 -9.48 -5.99 5.80
N LYS A 70 -10.39 -5.07 6.13
CA LYS A 70 -10.09 -3.96 7.03
C LYS A 70 -9.85 -4.47 8.45
N VAL A 71 -8.63 -4.28 8.93
CA VAL A 71 -8.23 -4.69 10.30
C VAL A 71 -8.54 -3.60 11.30
N PHE A 72 -8.38 -2.34 10.89
CA PHE A 72 -8.69 -1.20 11.73
C PHE A 72 -9.04 0.04 10.91
N TYR A 73 -9.87 0.88 11.53
CA TYR A 73 -10.13 2.26 11.12
C TYR A 73 -10.23 3.10 12.40
N TYR A 74 -9.20 3.93 12.64
CA TYR A 74 -9.08 4.69 13.88
C TYR A 74 -8.82 6.17 13.63
N SER A 75 -9.07 6.97 14.67
CA SER A 75 -8.53 8.31 14.78
C SER A 75 -7.05 8.28 15.17
N LEU A 76 -6.37 9.43 15.16
CA LEU A 76 -4.98 9.55 15.60
C LEU A 76 -4.83 9.80 17.12
N VAL A 77 -5.89 9.55 17.90
CA VAL A 77 -5.91 9.68 19.38
C VAL A 77 -5.03 8.61 20.00
N GLY A 78 -3.98 9.01 20.72
CA GLY A 78 -3.02 8.10 21.33
C GLY A 78 -2.23 7.27 20.32
N ALA A 79 -2.19 7.65 19.04
CA ALA A 79 -1.67 6.80 17.96
C ALA A 79 -0.15 6.86 17.78
N LYS A 80 0.56 7.75 18.48
CA LYS A 80 2.02 7.85 18.35
C LYS A 80 2.75 6.52 18.60
N PRO A 81 2.51 5.79 19.70
CA PRO A 81 3.16 4.51 19.93
C PRO A 81 2.81 3.47 18.86
N THR A 82 1.61 3.53 18.31
CA THR A 82 1.17 2.65 17.21
C THR A 82 2.02 2.83 15.95
N TRP A 83 2.43 4.06 15.65
CA TRP A 83 3.28 4.34 14.49
C TRP A 83 4.76 4.09 14.78
N GLU A 84 5.24 4.46 15.97
CA GLU A 84 6.68 4.45 16.32
C GLU A 84 7.18 3.18 17.01
N ASN A 85 6.32 2.27 17.47
CA ASN A 85 6.82 1.11 18.21
C ASN A 85 7.64 0.20 17.28
N THR A 86 8.89 -0.06 17.66
CA THR A 86 9.86 -0.91 16.94
C THR A 86 9.97 -2.32 17.50
N SER A 87 9.16 -2.66 18.51
CA SER A 87 9.42 -3.77 19.43
C SER A 87 8.22 -4.68 19.73
N ASP A 88 7.02 -4.46 19.18
CA ASP A 88 5.90 -5.37 19.42
C ASP A 88 4.79 -5.36 18.34
N GLN A 89 4.15 -6.51 18.16
CA GLN A 89 3.35 -7.03 17.04
C GLN A 89 1.93 -6.45 16.93
N TYR A 90 1.66 -5.28 17.51
CA TYR A 90 0.29 -4.86 17.83
C TYR A 90 -0.23 -3.63 17.09
N TYR A 91 0.49 -3.09 16.12
CA TYR A 91 0.14 -1.80 15.51
C TYR A 91 0.28 -1.82 13.98
N LEU A 92 0.79 -0.79 13.28
CA LEU A 92 0.69 -0.68 11.80
C LEU A 92 1.12 -1.92 11.00
N ASP A 93 1.94 -2.71 11.65
CA ASP A 93 2.52 -3.96 11.20
C ASP A 93 1.49 -5.12 11.06
N ASN A 94 0.27 -5.04 11.62
CA ASN A 94 -0.77 -6.09 11.50
C ASN A 94 -1.53 -6.09 10.14
N VAL A 95 -1.20 -5.17 9.24
CA VAL A 95 -1.82 -5.04 7.91
C VAL A 95 -0.77 -5.13 6.81
N ASP A 96 -1.18 -5.48 5.59
CA ASP A 96 -0.30 -5.50 4.42
C ASP A 96 -0.15 -4.08 3.82
N LEU A 97 -1.22 -3.28 3.91
CA LEU A 97 -1.25 -1.87 3.50
C LEU A 97 -1.81 -0.99 4.61
N PHE A 98 -1.12 0.11 4.88
CA PHE A 98 -1.60 1.17 5.76
C PHE A 98 -1.84 2.44 4.94
N TYR A 99 -3.00 3.08 5.15
CA TYR A 99 -3.29 4.41 4.63
C TYR A 99 -3.58 5.39 5.77
N GLY A 100 -2.75 6.44 5.88
CA GLY A 100 -2.90 7.49 6.89
C GLY A 100 -3.20 8.84 6.25
N SER A 101 -4.02 9.67 6.91
CA SER A 101 -4.34 11.02 6.42
C SER A 101 -4.31 12.05 7.56
N THR A 102 -3.33 12.95 7.51
CA THR A 102 -3.01 13.93 8.57
C THR A 102 -2.01 14.99 8.09
N HIS A 103 -1.71 15.99 8.92
CA HIS A 103 -0.60 16.90 8.66
C HIS A 103 0.74 16.16 8.66
N GLY A 104 1.64 16.58 7.78
CA GLY A 104 2.98 16.04 7.68
C GLY A 104 4.07 17.11 7.72
N GLY A 105 5.32 16.66 7.72
CA GLY A 105 6.46 17.54 7.46
C GLY A 105 7.75 16.77 7.24
N ALA A 106 8.76 17.49 6.76
CA ALA A 106 10.12 16.98 6.55
C ALA A 106 11.14 17.80 7.34
N TRP A 107 11.79 17.16 8.31
CA TRP A 107 12.90 17.74 9.08
C TRP A 107 14.24 17.19 8.61
N SER A 108 15.36 17.66 9.12
CA SER A 108 16.68 17.19 8.65
C SER A 108 16.84 15.67 8.72
N THR A 109 16.30 15.01 9.75
CA THR A 109 16.53 13.58 10.02
C THR A 109 15.27 12.73 10.10
N ALA A 110 14.09 13.33 9.98
CA ALA A 110 12.82 12.62 10.08
C ALA A 110 11.76 13.21 9.17
N SER A 111 10.92 12.35 8.61
CA SER A 111 9.57 12.70 8.19
C SER A 111 8.67 12.59 9.42
N VAL A 112 7.67 13.46 9.51
CA VAL A 112 6.81 13.58 10.68
C VAL A 112 5.34 13.54 10.29
N TRP A 113 4.52 12.99 11.18
CA TRP A 113 3.06 12.95 11.04
C TRP A 113 2.41 13.45 12.31
N ALA A 114 1.42 14.33 12.17
CA ALA A 114 0.65 14.87 13.28
C ALA A 114 -0.24 13.81 13.91
N MET A 115 -0.29 13.78 15.24
CA MET A 115 -1.18 12.88 16.00
C MET A 115 -2.29 13.71 16.64
N TYR A 116 -3.45 13.16 16.99
CA TYR A 116 -4.51 13.98 17.57
C TYR A 116 -4.06 14.74 18.84
N ASP A 117 -3.25 14.11 19.68
CA ASP A 117 -2.80 14.64 20.96
C ASP A 117 -1.90 15.87 20.82
N GLN A 118 -2.08 16.82 21.71
CA GLN A 118 -1.39 18.11 21.66
C GLN A 118 0.13 17.96 21.66
N ASN A 119 0.77 18.61 20.68
CA ASN A 119 2.23 18.59 20.46
C ASN A 119 2.81 17.19 20.21
N GLN A 120 2.00 16.23 19.76
CA GLN A 120 2.48 14.90 19.40
C GLN A 120 2.67 14.76 17.89
N LEU A 121 3.88 14.35 17.53
CA LEU A 121 4.27 13.95 16.18
C LEU A 121 4.82 12.52 16.27
N ALA A 122 4.48 11.68 15.29
CA ALA A 122 5.20 10.44 15.03
C ALA A 122 6.40 10.71 14.11
N TYR A 123 7.54 10.12 14.41
CA TYR A 123 8.82 10.35 13.75
C TYR A 123 9.28 9.13 12.97
N SER A 124 9.58 9.29 11.68
CA SER A 124 10.12 8.20 10.87
C SER A 124 11.42 7.62 11.43
N SER A 125 12.22 8.43 12.13
CA SER A 125 13.46 7.99 12.80
C SER A 125 13.22 7.00 13.95
N SER A 126 12.01 7.00 14.50
CA SER A 126 11.57 6.06 15.54
C SER A 126 10.83 4.86 14.94
N MET A 127 10.60 4.82 13.62
CA MET A 127 9.83 3.76 12.98
C MET A 127 10.73 2.72 12.34
N ARG A 128 10.26 1.48 12.34
CA ARG A 128 10.91 0.35 11.67
C ARG A 128 9.85 -0.66 11.28
N LEU A 129 9.31 -0.54 10.06
CA LEU A 129 8.08 -1.21 9.67
C LEU A 129 8.33 -2.38 8.72
N GLY A 130 7.51 -3.42 8.83
CA GLY A 130 7.46 -4.56 7.92
C GLY A 130 8.36 -5.75 8.30
N ASP A 131 8.53 -6.03 9.59
CA ASP A 131 9.35 -7.15 10.09
C ASP A 131 8.78 -8.55 9.76
N GLU A 132 9.48 -9.63 10.13
CA GLU A 132 9.05 -11.00 9.76
C GLU A 132 7.80 -11.50 10.51
N ALA A 133 7.47 -10.91 11.66
CA ALA A 133 6.25 -11.23 12.39
C ALA A 133 5.04 -10.46 11.82
N ASN A 134 5.28 -9.30 11.20
CA ASN A 134 4.24 -8.35 10.89
C ASN A 134 4.38 -7.71 9.49
N ARG A 135 3.26 -7.68 8.77
CA ARG A 135 3.18 -7.80 7.32
C ARG A 135 3.20 -6.47 6.57
N LEU A 136 3.42 -5.33 7.22
CA LEU A 136 3.31 -4.05 6.51
C LEU A 136 4.27 -3.99 5.33
N SER A 137 3.69 -3.87 4.14
CA SER A 137 4.41 -3.87 2.88
C SER A 137 4.35 -2.51 2.22
N ILE A 138 3.20 -1.83 2.36
CA ILE A 138 2.90 -0.57 1.70
C ILE A 138 2.47 0.43 2.78
N PHE A 139 3.23 1.50 2.92
CA PHE A 139 2.96 2.58 3.86
C PHE A 139 2.60 3.84 3.07
N SER A 140 1.31 4.16 3.02
CA SER A 140 0.77 5.26 2.22
C SER A 140 0.26 6.37 3.13
N THR A 141 0.72 7.60 2.92
CA THR A 141 0.29 8.73 3.76
C THR A 141 -0.10 9.94 2.95
N TYR A 142 -1.35 10.38 3.10
CA TYR A 142 -1.82 11.68 2.63
C TYR A 142 -1.43 12.76 3.64
N SER A 143 -0.17 13.20 3.54
CA SER A 143 0.45 14.14 4.48
C SER A 143 1.56 14.92 3.81
N CYS A 144 1.70 16.21 4.14
CA CYS A 144 2.65 17.13 3.53
C CYS A 144 4.12 16.75 3.75
N GLU A 145 4.93 16.94 2.71
CA GLU A 145 6.39 16.82 2.64
C GLU A 145 7.02 15.50 3.11
N THR A 146 6.25 14.42 3.32
CA THR A 146 6.75 13.19 3.94
C THR A 146 7.81 12.46 3.11
N LEU A 147 7.86 12.71 1.80
CA LEU A 147 8.85 12.19 0.84
C LEU A 147 9.63 13.31 0.13
N LYS A 148 9.78 14.47 0.77
CA LYS A 148 10.63 15.56 0.28
C LYS A 148 12.07 15.10 0.05
N PHE A 149 12.61 15.36 -1.14
CA PHE A 149 13.96 14.91 -1.53
C PHE A 149 14.91 16.02 -2.00
N SER A 150 14.42 17.25 -2.23
CA SER A 150 15.21 18.35 -2.79
C SER A 150 16.32 18.86 -1.86
N ASP A 151 16.23 18.55 -0.57
CA ASP A 151 17.25 18.82 0.44
C ASP A 151 18.26 17.67 0.61
N GLY A 152 18.15 16.59 -0.17
CA GLY A 152 19.03 15.43 -0.12
C GLY A 152 18.82 14.51 1.09
N ASN A 153 17.84 14.76 1.96
CA ASN A 153 17.66 14.03 3.22
C ASN A 153 16.62 12.90 3.16
N LEU A 154 16.04 12.61 1.99
CA LEU A 154 14.97 11.60 1.87
C LEU A 154 15.35 10.24 2.49
N TRP A 155 16.53 9.72 2.16
CA TRP A 155 17.00 8.45 2.73
C TRP A 155 17.31 8.55 4.23
N LEU A 156 17.82 9.68 4.68
CA LEU A 156 18.09 9.90 6.11
C LEU A 156 16.79 9.85 6.93
N ARG A 157 15.69 10.38 6.38
CA ARG A 157 14.35 10.35 6.98
C ARG A 157 13.68 8.98 6.90
N MET A 158 13.59 8.41 5.70
CA MET A 158 12.75 7.24 5.43
C MET A 158 13.51 5.91 5.57
N GLY A 159 14.84 5.94 5.54
CA GLY A 159 15.68 4.76 5.68
C GLY A 159 15.39 3.93 6.95
N PRO A 160 15.22 4.53 8.14
CA PRO A 160 14.82 3.79 9.35
C PRO A 160 13.56 2.93 9.17
N ILE A 161 12.51 3.48 8.56
CA ILE A 161 11.27 2.74 8.24
C ILE A 161 11.59 1.53 7.37
N PHE A 162 12.26 1.76 6.22
CA PHE A 162 12.57 0.71 5.24
C PHE A 162 13.48 -0.38 5.78
N ARG A 163 14.39 -0.06 6.70
CA ARG A 163 15.25 -1.07 7.34
C ARG A 163 14.47 -2.12 8.10
N GLY A 164 13.20 -1.87 8.46
CA GLY A 164 12.30 -2.85 9.05
C GLY A 164 11.80 -3.93 8.10
N GLY A 165 11.85 -3.70 6.78
CA GLY A 165 11.33 -4.65 5.78
C GLY A 165 10.17 -4.12 4.95
N LEU A 166 9.77 -2.86 5.12
CA LEU A 166 8.82 -2.16 4.25
C LEU A 166 9.25 -2.25 2.78
N ARG A 167 8.30 -2.43 1.86
CA ARG A 167 8.58 -2.56 0.43
C ARG A 167 8.35 -1.26 -0.34
N TYR A 168 7.34 -0.50 0.08
CA TYR A 168 6.85 0.64 -0.68
C TYR A 168 6.34 1.73 0.26
N ALA A 169 6.64 2.99 -0.06
CA ALA A 169 6.07 4.14 0.62
C ALA A 169 5.47 5.11 -0.40
N THR A 170 4.30 5.66 -0.10
CA THR A 170 3.70 6.77 -0.85
C THR A 170 3.46 7.97 0.07
N GLY A 171 3.56 9.17 -0.51
CA GLY A 171 3.47 10.41 0.24
C GLY A 171 3.53 11.62 -0.69
N SER A 172 3.95 12.74 -0.14
CA SER A 172 4.08 13.99 -0.89
C SER A 172 5.51 14.51 -0.87
N TYR A 173 5.86 15.24 -1.93
CA TYR A 173 7.09 16.02 -2.01
C TYR A 173 6.90 17.41 -1.39
N HIS A 174 5.73 18.04 -1.60
CA HIS A 174 5.35 19.34 -1.03
C HIS A 174 4.01 19.26 -0.29
N THR A 175 3.12 20.20 -0.55
CA THR A 175 1.85 20.37 0.15
C THR A 175 0.83 19.43 -0.45
N PHE A 176 0.02 18.84 0.40
CA PHE A 176 -1.24 18.24 0.02
C PHE A 176 -2.37 19.12 0.50
N TRP A 177 -3.36 19.29 -0.37
CA TRP A 177 -4.51 20.12 -0.10
C TRP A 177 -5.60 19.33 0.62
N ASP A 178 -6.33 20.01 1.50
CA ASP A 178 -7.54 19.47 2.08
C ASP A 178 -8.72 20.30 1.60
N GLY A 179 -9.50 19.73 0.69
CA GLY A 179 -10.58 20.41 -0.01
C GLY A 179 -11.63 19.44 -0.52
N ILE A 180 -12.79 20.00 -0.88
CA ILE A 180 -13.94 19.26 -1.46
C ILE A 180 -13.62 18.55 -2.78
N THR A 181 -12.55 18.97 -3.49
CA THR A 181 -12.12 18.31 -4.73
C THR A 181 -11.05 17.25 -4.45
N THR A 182 -10.67 17.05 -3.20
CA THR A 182 -9.63 16.08 -2.79
C THR A 182 -10.18 15.00 -1.86
N ASP A 183 -11.48 15.00 -1.58
CA ASP A 183 -12.14 13.97 -0.79
C ASP A 183 -12.18 12.63 -1.54
N GLU A 184 -12.35 12.64 -2.86
CA GLU A 184 -12.34 11.45 -3.73
C GLU A 184 -10.94 10.82 -3.89
N THR A 185 -9.85 11.52 -3.52
CA THR A 185 -8.48 11.01 -3.76
C THR A 185 -8.16 9.68 -3.06
N GLY A 186 -8.83 9.40 -1.94
CA GLY A 186 -8.73 8.11 -1.26
C GLY A 186 -9.44 7.00 -2.02
N GLU A 187 -10.62 7.29 -2.58
CA GLU A 187 -11.40 6.39 -3.44
C GLU A 187 -10.59 6.00 -4.67
N ASP A 188 -10.16 6.99 -5.44
CA ASP A 188 -9.45 6.79 -6.71
C ASP A 188 -8.13 6.03 -6.50
N TYR A 189 -7.43 6.28 -5.39
CA TYR A 189 -6.25 5.51 -5.06
C TYR A 189 -6.58 4.04 -4.81
N ALA A 190 -7.62 3.75 -4.03
CA ALA A 190 -8.03 2.40 -3.70
C ALA A 190 -8.60 1.63 -4.89
N ASP A 191 -9.47 2.25 -5.71
CA ASP A 191 -10.01 1.65 -6.93
C ASP A 191 -8.87 1.28 -7.90
N ASN A 192 -7.91 2.19 -8.12
CA ASN A 192 -6.76 1.90 -8.97
C ASN A 192 -5.90 0.74 -8.43
N LEU A 193 -5.72 0.62 -7.10
CA LEU A 193 -5.05 -0.53 -6.49
C LEU A 193 -5.80 -1.82 -6.79
N GLN A 194 -7.12 -1.82 -6.62
CA GLN A 194 -7.97 -2.98 -6.92
C GLN A 194 -8.00 -3.33 -8.39
N ALA A 195 -8.00 -2.35 -9.30
CA ALA A 195 -7.93 -2.52 -10.74
C ALA A 195 -6.59 -3.11 -11.22
N GLY A 196 -5.58 -3.16 -10.34
CA GLY A 196 -4.29 -3.80 -10.59
C GLY A 196 -3.24 -2.89 -11.20
N TYR A 197 -3.42 -1.58 -11.09
CA TYR A 197 -2.39 -0.61 -11.44
C TYR A 197 -1.17 -0.78 -10.52
N SER A 198 0.00 -0.37 -10.98
CA SER A 198 1.17 -0.29 -10.10
C SER A 198 0.89 0.73 -9.01
N ILE A 199 1.34 0.48 -7.78
CA ILE A 199 1.12 1.34 -6.62
C ILE A 199 1.49 2.80 -6.92
N LYS A 200 2.57 3.02 -7.68
CA LYS A 200 3.00 4.37 -8.08
C LYS A 200 1.98 5.11 -8.94
N TYR A 201 1.32 4.41 -9.84
CA TYR A 201 0.32 4.99 -10.74
C TYR A 201 -1.04 5.07 -10.06
N SER A 202 -1.38 4.12 -9.19
CA SER A 202 -2.55 4.26 -8.31
C SER A 202 -2.41 5.51 -7.43
N TRP A 203 -1.25 5.73 -6.82
CA TRP A 203 -1.00 6.95 -6.04
C TRP A 203 -1.00 8.19 -6.91
N SER A 204 -0.42 8.10 -8.11
CA SER A 204 -0.33 9.25 -9.01
C SER A 204 -1.67 9.69 -9.55
N ASP A 205 -2.48 8.76 -10.00
CA ASP A 205 -3.78 9.03 -10.57
C ASP A 205 -4.76 9.46 -9.48
N GLY A 206 -4.82 8.69 -8.38
CA GLY A 206 -5.76 8.99 -7.31
C GLY A 206 -5.47 10.27 -6.53
N ASN A 207 -4.29 10.87 -6.63
CA ASN A 207 -4.02 12.18 -6.01
C ASN A 207 -4.00 13.31 -7.03
N SER A 208 -4.28 13.03 -8.30
CA SER A 208 -4.48 14.05 -9.32
C SER A 208 -5.86 14.64 -9.17
N ASP A 209 -5.91 15.95 -8.90
CA ASP A 209 -7.16 16.70 -8.86
C ASP A 209 -7.12 17.78 -9.95
N TRP A 210 -8.29 18.07 -10.51
CA TRP A 210 -8.44 19.05 -11.59
C TRP A 210 -8.40 20.49 -11.08
N TRP A 211 -8.57 20.71 -9.77
CA TRP A 211 -8.64 22.03 -9.15
C TRP A 211 -7.41 22.38 -8.32
N VAL A 212 -6.80 21.40 -7.64
CA VAL A 212 -5.58 21.59 -6.86
C VAL A 212 -4.46 20.64 -7.25
N ASP A 213 -3.29 21.25 -7.34
CA ASP A 213 -2.01 20.63 -7.63
C ASP A 213 -1.46 19.94 -6.36
N ASN A 214 -1.43 18.60 -6.35
CA ASN A 214 -0.81 17.80 -5.28
C ASN A 214 0.56 17.30 -5.73
N ASP A 215 1.62 17.79 -5.08
CA ASP A 215 2.99 17.36 -5.35
C ASP A 215 3.27 16.00 -4.69
N ILE A 216 3.05 14.94 -5.45
CA ILE A 216 3.10 13.55 -4.97
C ILE A 216 4.47 12.92 -5.15
N ALA A 217 4.82 11.98 -4.28
CA ALA A 217 6.02 11.17 -4.43
C ALA A 217 5.80 9.73 -3.98
N VAL A 218 6.63 8.84 -4.50
CA VAL A 218 6.72 7.45 -4.06
C VAL A 218 8.17 7.03 -3.88
N MET A 219 8.40 6.04 -3.02
CA MET A 219 9.72 5.53 -2.71
C MET A 219 9.71 4.00 -2.54
N ALA A 220 10.78 3.36 -3.00
CA ALA A 220 11.04 1.94 -2.77
C ALA A 220 12.53 1.71 -2.49
N THR A 221 12.86 0.48 -2.08
CA THR A 221 14.26 0.03 -1.92
C THR A 221 14.54 -1.20 -2.76
N GLY A 222 15.83 -1.43 -3.06
CA GLY A 222 16.31 -2.57 -3.82
C GLY A 222 17.68 -3.03 -3.36
N THR A 223 18.09 -4.23 -3.76
CA THR A 223 19.46 -4.72 -3.58
C THR A 223 20.47 -3.98 -4.46
N ASN A 224 19.98 -3.35 -5.53
CA ASN A 224 20.69 -2.46 -6.44
C ASN A 224 19.67 -1.56 -7.18
N SER A 225 20.14 -0.66 -8.04
CA SER A 225 19.29 0.28 -8.78
C SER A 225 18.24 -0.41 -9.65
N THR A 226 18.64 -1.41 -10.44
CA THR A 226 17.71 -2.17 -11.30
C THR A 226 16.60 -2.85 -10.50
N ASN A 227 16.96 -3.50 -9.39
CA ASN A 227 15.99 -4.14 -8.50
C ASN A 227 15.05 -3.10 -7.85
N CYS A 228 15.58 -1.94 -7.47
CA CYS A 228 14.77 -0.87 -6.90
C CYS A 228 13.74 -0.35 -7.90
N PHE A 229 14.14 0.03 -9.11
CA PHE A 229 13.20 0.54 -10.11
C PHE A 229 12.22 -0.53 -10.59
N SER A 230 12.64 -1.79 -10.70
CA SER A 230 11.71 -2.90 -10.98
C SER A 230 10.62 -3.02 -9.91
N ARG A 231 10.95 -2.80 -8.63
CA ARG A 231 9.97 -2.74 -7.55
C ARG A 231 9.10 -1.49 -7.64
N LEU A 232 9.72 -0.33 -7.80
CA LEU A 232 9.03 0.96 -7.90
C LEU A 232 7.98 0.92 -9.02
N ASP A 233 8.35 0.37 -10.18
CA ASP A 233 7.53 0.42 -11.39
C ASP A 233 6.55 -0.75 -11.53
N GLY A 234 6.90 -1.93 -10.99
CA GLY A 234 6.17 -3.17 -11.21
C GLY A 234 5.36 -3.69 -10.03
N MET A 235 5.46 -3.07 -8.85
CA MET A 235 4.70 -3.50 -7.68
C MET A 235 3.25 -3.00 -7.75
N THR A 236 2.32 -3.92 -7.63
CA THR A 236 0.86 -3.72 -7.58
C THR A 236 0.33 -4.24 -6.25
N TRP A 237 -0.90 -3.88 -5.91
CA TRP A 237 -1.59 -4.46 -4.75
C TRP A 237 -1.78 -5.97 -4.85
N ARG A 238 -1.81 -6.51 -6.07
CA ARG A 238 -2.01 -7.95 -6.31
C ARG A 238 -0.72 -8.78 -6.25
N ASN A 239 0.46 -8.14 -6.31
CA ASN A 239 1.73 -8.86 -6.42
C ASN A 239 2.80 -8.43 -5.40
N PHE A 240 2.51 -7.55 -4.45
CA PHE A 240 3.51 -7.03 -3.50
C PHE A 240 4.25 -8.14 -2.73
N THR A 241 3.58 -9.25 -2.43
CA THR A 241 4.15 -10.42 -1.74
C THR A 241 5.19 -11.16 -2.56
N ALA A 242 5.16 -11.04 -3.90
CA ALA A 242 6.15 -11.65 -4.79
C ALA A 242 7.53 -10.96 -4.70
N TYR A 243 7.57 -9.72 -4.20
CA TYR A 243 8.83 -9.02 -3.94
C TYR A 243 9.36 -9.42 -2.57
N PRO A 244 10.62 -9.87 -2.44
CA PRO A 244 11.21 -10.15 -1.13
C PRO A 244 11.26 -8.89 -0.27
N ARG A 245 11.13 -9.04 1.06
CA ARG A 245 11.48 -7.94 1.99
C ARG A 245 12.98 -7.74 2.00
N LEU A 246 13.42 -6.49 2.12
CA LEU A 246 14.83 -6.17 2.39
C LEU A 246 14.91 -5.43 3.71
N MET A 247 15.77 -5.92 4.60
CA MET A 247 16.06 -5.34 5.89
C MET A 247 17.53 -4.93 5.96
N ASP A 248 17.81 -3.85 6.69
CA ASP A 248 19.17 -3.38 6.99
C ASP A 248 20.15 -3.47 5.81
N ALA A 249 21.18 -4.32 5.94
CA ALA A 249 22.27 -4.50 4.98
C ALA A 249 21.84 -5.16 3.66
N GLN A 250 20.61 -5.69 3.58
CA GLN A 250 20.06 -6.20 2.31
C GLN A 250 19.67 -5.06 1.37
N ILE A 251 19.47 -3.83 1.89
CA ILE A 251 19.16 -2.65 1.10
C ILE A 251 20.45 -2.09 0.51
N GLY A 252 20.62 -2.22 -0.80
CA GLY A 252 21.77 -1.67 -1.54
C GLY A 252 21.47 -0.38 -2.30
N TYR A 253 20.19 -0.03 -2.46
CA TYR A 253 19.76 1.16 -3.18
C TYR A 253 18.35 1.61 -2.74
N TYR A 254 18.08 2.92 -2.82
CA TYR A 254 16.74 3.48 -2.73
C TYR A 254 16.44 4.30 -3.98
N CYS A 255 15.19 4.31 -4.40
CA CYS A 255 14.72 4.98 -5.59
C CYS A 255 13.37 5.62 -5.30
N TYR A 256 13.07 6.67 -6.04
CA TYR A 256 11.84 7.43 -5.86
C TYR A 256 11.37 7.99 -7.20
N ARG A 257 10.09 8.37 -7.24
CA ARG A 257 9.48 9.10 -8.36
C ARG A 257 8.64 10.23 -7.79
N TYR A 258 8.61 11.33 -8.51
CA TYR A 258 7.86 12.53 -8.20
C TYR A 258 7.05 12.96 -9.42
N TRP A 259 5.88 13.52 -9.17
CA TRP A 259 5.09 14.22 -10.17
C TRP A 259 4.69 15.58 -9.59
N SER A 260 4.99 16.62 -10.37
CA SER A 260 4.33 17.92 -10.20
C SER A 260 3.00 17.77 -10.92
N GLN A 261 1.92 17.81 -10.17
CA GLN A 261 0.58 17.81 -10.71
C GLN A 261 0.00 19.18 -10.47
#